data_AF-A0A562VJS5-F1
#
_entry.id   AF-A0A562VJS5-F1
#
_cell.length_a   1.000
_cell.length_b   1.000
_cell.length_c   1.000
_cell.angle_alpha   90.00
_cell.angle_beta   90.00
_cell.angle_gamma   90.00
#
_symmetry.space_group_name_H-M   'P 1'
#
loop_
_entity.id
_entity.type
_entity.pdbx_description
1 polymer ?
#
loop_
_entity_poly.entity_id
_entity_poly.type
_entity_poly.pdbx_seq_one_letter_code
_entity_poly.pdbx_strand_id
1 'polypeptide(L)'
;MIRLTRINGSEFYLNPQLIELIEEGPETHLTLLNGNRYLVKEGVSVIIERMVVMQARIARRSNAVPGRKYLLRSRVGAKRIMVGYDE
;
A
#
# COMPACT_ATOMS: atom_id res chain seq x y z
N MET A 1 3.57 2.82 5.33
CA MET A 1 3.38 3.57 6.59
C MET A 1 3.69 5.04 6.37
N ILE A 2 2.89 5.92 6.96
CA ILE A 2 3.14 7.36 7.06
C ILE A 2 3.54 7.70 8.49
N ARG A 3 4.52 8.59 8.65
CA ARG A 3 4.92 9.12 9.96
C ARG A 3 3.88 10.16 10.39
N LEU A 4 3.53 10.19 11.67
CA LEU A 4 2.62 11.17 12.27
C LEU A 4 3.11 11.51 13.68
N THR A 5 2.71 12.67 14.18
CA THR A 5 3.09 13.14 15.51
C THR A 5 1.85 13.37 16.36
N ARG A 6 1.80 12.71 17.52
CA ARG A 6 0.72 12.93 18.51
C ARG A 6 0.84 14.31 19.14
N ILE A 7 -0.23 14.75 19.80
CA ILE A 7 -0.26 16.04 20.51
C ILE A 7 0.83 16.13 21.58
N ASN A 8 1.12 15.01 22.27
CA ASN A 8 2.20 14.92 23.26
C ASN A 8 3.62 14.92 22.67
N GLY A 9 3.77 15.08 21.35
CA GLY A 9 5.06 15.13 20.66
C GLY A 9 5.65 13.76 20.30
N SER A 10 5.07 12.65 20.77
CA SER A 10 5.55 11.32 20.38
C SER A 10 5.24 11.02 18.92
N GLU A 11 6.21 10.40 18.24
CA GLU A 11 6.08 10.00 16.85
C GLU A 11 5.58 8.56 16.75
N PHE A 12 4.76 8.31 15.73
CA PHE A 12 4.31 6.96 15.39
C PHE A 12 4.12 6.82 13.89
N TYR A 13 3.97 5.57 13.46
CA TYR A 13 3.78 5.22 12.07
C TYR A 13 2.43 4.54 11.90
N LEU A 14 1.64 5.05 10.96
CA LEU A 14 0.30 4.56 10.68
C LEU A 14 0.20 4.03 9.24
N ASN A 15 -0.57 2.96 9.05
CA ASN A 15 -0.98 2.56 7.71
C ASN A 15 -2.16 3.44 7.29
N PRO A 16 -2.01 4.37 6.33
CA PRO A 16 -3.09 5.29 6.03
C PRO A 16 -4.30 4.64 5.36
N GLN A 17 -4.16 3.46 4.78
CA GLN A 17 -5.27 2.69 4.21
C GLN A 17 -6.25 2.17 5.29
N LEU A 18 -5.88 2.26 6.57
CA LEU A 18 -6.77 1.93 7.68
C LEU A 18 -7.52 3.16 8.21
N ILE A 19 -7.22 4.35 7.70
CA ILE A 19 -7.95 5.57 8.07
C ILE A 19 -9.30 5.54 7.37
N GLU A 20 -10.35 5.64 8.16
CA GLU A 20 -11.73 5.74 7.72
C GLU A 20 -12.14 7.20 7.49
N LEU A 21 -11.78 8.07 8.43
CA LEU A 21 -12.17 9.49 8.43
C LEU A 21 -11.03 10.38 8.94
N ILE A 22 -10.89 11.55 8.33
CA ILE A 22 -10.00 12.63 8.76
C ILE A 22 -10.86 13.88 8.98
N GLU A 23 -10.82 14.44 10.19
CA GLU A 23 -11.55 15.66 10.53
C GLU A 23 -10.56 16.76 10.92
N GLU A 24 -10.70 17.92 10.27
CA GLU A 24 -9.91 19.11 10.58
C GLU A 24 -10.52 19.87 11.75
N GLY A 25 -9.69 20.20 12.73
CA GLY A 25 -10.06 21.00 13.90
C GLY A 25 -8.84 21.80 14.38
N PRO A 26 -8.82 22.28 15.64
CA PRO A 26 -7.60 22.84 16.23
C PRO A 26 -6.44 21.85 16.17
N GLU A 27 -6.76 20.57 16.32
CA GLU A 27 -5.91 19.42 16.06
C GLU A 27 -6.66 18.45 15.13
N THR A 28 -5.92 17.72 14.29
CA THR A 28 -6.52 16.81 13.32
C THR A 28 -6.90 15.49 13.99
N HIS A 29 -8.14 15.03 13.75
CA HIS A 29 -8.64 13.76 14.25
C HIS A 29 -8.60 12.70 13.14
N LEU A 30 -8.05 11.54 13.47
CA LEU A 30 -8.04 10.36 12.60
C LEU A 30 -8.87 9.27 13.24
N THR A 31 -9.88 8.79 12.53
CA THR A 31 -10.65 7.61 12.91
C THR A 31 -10.23 6.46 12.00
N LEU A 32 -9.88 5.32 12.59
CA LEU A 32 -9.53 4.11 11.86
C LEU A 32 -10.74 3.19 11.70
N LEU A 33 -10.69 2.30 10.71
CA LEU A 33 -11.74 1.31 10.41
C LEU A 33 -12.10 0.38 11.58
N ASN A 34 -11.23 0.25 12.58
CA ASN A 34 -11.48 -0.54 13.78
C ASN A 34 -12.08 0.28 14.94
N GLY A 35 -12.46 1.55 14.69
CA GLY A 35 -13.00 2.47 15.68
C GLY A 35 -11.95 3.22 16.51
N ASN A 36 -10.66 2.88 16.40
CA ASN A 36 -9.60 3.58 17.14
C ASN A 36 -9.44 5.01 16.62
N ARG A 37 -9.19 5.95 17.54
CA ARG A 37 -9.03 7.37 17.23
C ARG A 37 -7.65 7.90 17.62
N TYR A 38 -7.09 8.77 16.79
CA TYR A 38 -5.81 9.43 17.02
C TYR A 38 -5.95 10.93 16.81
N LEU A 39 -5.34 11.69 17.71
CA LEU A 39 -5.11 13.12 17.57
C LEU A 39 -3.69 13.35 17.09
N VAL A 40 -3.54 14.12 16.01
CA VAL A 40 -2.25 14.40 15.38
C VAL A 40 -2.08 15.88 15.09
N LYS A 41 -0.82 16.33 15.08
CA LYS A 41 -0.44 17.72 14.82
C LYS A 41 -0.43 18.06 13.33
N GLU A 42 -0.34 17.05 12.46
CA GLU A 42 -0.39 17.27 11.03
C GLU A 42 -1.78 17.71 10.56
N GLY A 43 -1.84 18.77 9.75
CA GLY A 43 -3.05 19.16 9.04
C GLY A 43 -3.46 18.16 7.96
N VAL A 44 -4.73 18.20 7.55
CA VAL A 44 -5.33 17.23 6.62
C VAL A 44 -4.56 17.14 5.31
N SER A 45 -4.16 18.30 4.75
CA SER A 45 -3.42 18.37 3.49
C SER A 45 -2.10 17.59 3.52
N VAL A 46 -1.35 17.69 4.63
CA VAL A 46 -0.07 16.98 4.82
C VAL A 46 -0.29 15.48 4.89
N ILE A 47 -1.35 15.05 5.56
CA ILE A 47 -1.68 13.63 5.69
C ILE A 47 -2.03 13.06 4.32
N ILE A 48 -2.93 13.72 3.57
CA ILE A 48 -3.32 13.31 2.21
C ILE A 48 -2.10 13.24 1.29
N GLU A 49 -1.22 14.23 1.30
CA GLU A 49 -0.01 14.23 0.49
C GLU A 49 0.86 12.99 0.81
N ARG A 50 1.10 12.71 2.09
CA ARG A 50 1.87 11.53 2.51
C ARG A 50 1.21 10.22 2.05
N MET A 51 -0.12 10.15 2.03
CA MET A 51 -0.87 9.00 1.49
C MET A 51 -0.61 8.81 0.01
N VAL A 52 -0.76 9.87 -0.79
CA VAL A 52 -0.54 9.86 -2.25
C VAL A 52 0.89 9.47 -2.57
N VAL A 53 1.88 10.08 -1.90
CA VAL A 53 3.30 9.76 -2.08
C VAL A 53 3.57 8.29 -1.78
N MET A 54 2.99 7.75 -0.70
CA MET A 54 3.16 6.34 -0.35
C MET A 54 2.58 5.42 -1.43
N GLN A 55 1.37 5.69 -1.91
CA GLN A 55 0.70 4.89 -2.95
C GLN A 55 1.45 4.95 -4.28
N ALA A 56 1.91 6.14 -4.69
CA ALA A 56 2.73 6.30 -5.88
C ALA A 56 4.03 5.50 -5.81
N ARG A 57 4.68 5.46 -4.63
CA ARG A 57 5.90 4.65 -4.42
C ARG A 57 5.62 3.15 -4.51
N ILE A 58 4.49 2.68 -3.96
CA ILE A 58 4.07 1.28 -4.07
C ILE A 58 3.82 0.92 -5.53
N ALA A 59 3.01 1.71 -6.25
CA ALA A 59 2.67 1.46 -7.65
C ALA A 59 3.89 1.47 -8.58
N ARG A 60 4.82 2.40 -8.39
CA ARG A 60 6.07 2.43 -9.17
C ARG A 60 6.90 1.16 -8.96
N ARG A 61 7.01 0.69 -7.71
CA ARG A 61 7.76 -0.53 -7.38
C ARG A 61 7.09 -1.79 -7.90
N SER A 62 5.75 -1.88 -7.83
CA SER A 62 5.02 -3.04 -8.36
C SER A 62 5.16 -3.16 -9.88
N ASN A 63 5.12 -2.03 -10.60
CA ASN A 63 5.23 -2.00 -12.07
C ASN A 63 6.67 -2.20 -12.58
N ALA A 64 7.68 -2.03 -11.73
CA ALA A 64 9.08 -2.20 -12.09
C ALA A 64 9.52 -3.67 -12.19
N VAL A 65 8.68 -4.64 -11.80
CA VAL A 65 8.96 -6.06 -11.98
C VAL A 65 8.73 -6.40 -13.47
N PRO A 66 9.75 -6.84 -14.24
CA PRO A 66 9.55 -7.26 -15.63
C PRO A 66 8.81 -8.61 -15.68
N GLY A 67 7.50 -8.57 -15.45
CA GLY A 67 6.60 -9.72 -15.51
C GLY A 67 6.39 -10.16 -16.96
N ARG A 68 7.35 -10.89 -17.53
CA ARG A 68 7.11 -11.85 -18.63
C ARG A 68 8.29 -12.73 -19.03
N LYS A 69 9.54 -12.39 -18.69
CA LYS A 69 10.69 -13.19 -19.17
C LYS A 69 10.73 -14.62 -18.60
N TYR A 70 10.31 -14.83 -17.35
CA TYR A 70 10.36 -16.14 -16.71
C TYR A 70 9.16 -17.04 -17.02
N LEU A 71 7.99 -16.47 -17.34
CA LEU A 71 6.80 -17.25 -17.75
C LEU A 71 6.85 -17.71 -19.21
N LEU A 72 7.62 -17.03 -20.07
CA LEU A 72 7.72 -17.37 -21.49
C LEU A 72 8.65 -18.57 -21.79
N ARG A 73 9.44 -19.03 -20.82
CA ARG A 73 10.38 -20.15 -21.04
C ARG A 73 9.71 -21.53 -21.02
N SER A 74 8.47 -21.62 -20.55
CA SER A 74 7.75 -22.89 -20.41
C SER A 74 7.07 -23.38 -21.70
N ARG A 75 6.99 -22.54 -22.76
CA ARG A 75 6.34 -22.92 -24.03
C ARG A 75 7.25 -23.49 -25.11
N VAL A 76 8.57 -23.60 -24.86
CA VAL A 76 9.52 -24.23 -25.81
C VAL A 76 9.79 -25.70 -25.47
N GLY A 77 9.39 -26.19 -24.28
CA GLY A 77 9.56 -27.59 -23.87
C GLY A 77 8.29 -28.44 -23.80
N ALA A 78 7.10 -27.84 -23.78
CA ALA A 78 5.84 -28.55 -23.52
C ALA A 78 5.21 -29.24 -24.74
N LYS A 79 5.92 -29.36 -25.88
CA LYS A 79 5.44 -30.07 -27.08
C LYS A 79 5.90 -31.54 -27.15
N ARG A 80 6.40 -32.14 -26.06
CA ARG A 80 6.98 -33.49 -26.06
C ARG A 80 6.28 -34.53 -25.16
N ILE A 81 5.19 -34.20 -24.46
CA ILE A 81 4.55 -35.14 -23.50
C ILE A 81 3.03 -35.26 -23.69
N MET A 82 2.53 -35.15 -24.93
CA MET A 82 1.12 -35.51 -25.26
C MET A 82 1.04 -36.39 -26.50
N VAL A 83 1.96 -37.34 -26.63
CA VAL A 83 1.80 -38.50 -27.52
C VAL A 83 2.27 -39.72 -26.75
N GLY A 84 1.32 -40.56 -26.31
CA GLY A 84 1.63 -41.80 -25.63
C GLY A 84 0.70 -42.09 -24.46
N TYR A 85 -0.58 -42.29 -24.75
CA TYR A 85 -1.46 -43.24 -24.07
C TYR A 85 -2.66 -43.48 -24.99
N ASP A 86 -2.41 -44.29 -26.03
CA ASP A 86 -3.43 -45.07 -26.72
C ASP A 86 -2.68 -46.29 -27.28
N GLU A 87 -2.69 -47.36 -26.48
CA GLU A 87 -2.75 -48.80 -26.83
C GLU A 87 -2.60 -49.63 -25.54
#